data_AF-A0A397VN98-F1
#
_entry.id   AF-A0A397VN98-F1
#
_cell.length_a   1.000
_cell.length_b   1.000
_cell.length_c   1.000
_cell.angle_alpha   90.00
_cell.angle_beta   90.00
_cell.angle_gamma   90.00
#
_symmetry.space_group_name_H-M   'P 1'
#
loop_
_entity.id
_entity.type
_entity.pdbx_description
1 polymer ?
#
loop_
_entity_poly.entity_id
_entity_poly.type
_entity_poly.pdbx_seq_one_letter_code
_entity_poly.pdbx_strand_id
1 'polypeptide(L)'
;MSASIELSEAILNDMRNLKPVAWIYWQVIEHTPYGNDGSDWGLIGADFRNSTTSLDIRLSFYGFAQYTKFIRPGYQIISSNDNDTLAAFDANSKTLVLFNINICSSTAYRTSKNNETLKFLPNIGNITDGILTYRSPAHSITTWVFSLATANFTQ
;
A
#
# COMPACT_ATOMS: atom_id res chain seq x y z
N MET A 1 -5.81 -13.12 6.95
CA MET A 1 -5.71 -11.94 6.06
C MET A 1 -5.75 -10.61 6.84
N SER A 2 -5.90 -10.62 8.18
CA SER A 2 -5.93 -9.43 9.03
C SER A 2 -4.55 -8.81 9.30
N ALA A 3 -3.54 -9.62 9.65
CA ALA A 3 -2.22 -9.12 10.09
C ALA A 3 -1.49 -8.20 9.07
N SER A 4 -1.66 -8.42 7.76
CA SER A 4 -1.07 -7.53 6.75
C SER A 4 -1.76 -6.18 6.69
N ILE A 5 -3.08 -6.15 6.87
CA ILE A 5 -3.89 -4.93 6.84
C ILE A 5 -3.64 -4.16 8.14
N GLU A 6 -3.64 -4.83 9.28
CA GLU A 6 -3.34 -4.24 10.59
C GLU A 6 -1.94 -3.58 10.60
N LEU A 7 -0.94 -4.26 10.04
CA LEU A 7 0.40 -3.68 9.88
C LEU A 7 0.39 -2.44 8.97
N SER A 8 -0.33 -2.52 7.85
CA SER A 8 -0.50 -1.40 6.94
C SER A 8 -1.19 -0.20 7.60
N GLU A 9 -2.26 -0.43 8.37
CA GLU A 9 -2.98 0.60 9.12
C GLU A 9 -2.07 1.28 10.14
N ALA A 10 -1.26 0.50 10.87
CA ALA A 10 -0.29 1.04 11.82
C ALA A 10 0.73 1.95 11.12
N ILE A 11 1.36 1.47 10.04
CA ILE A 11 2.32 2.26 9.26
C ILE A 11 1.65 3.52 8.71
N LEU A 12 0.46 3.41 8.12
CA LEU A 12 -0.25 4.55 7.55
C LEU A 12 -0.54 5.61 8.62
N ASN A 13 -1.11 5.20 9.75
CA ASN A 13 -1.50 6.10 10.82
C ASN A 13 -0.28 6.78 11.44
N ASP A 14 0.80 6.04 11.69
CA ASP A 14 2.03 6.60 12.25
C ASP A 14 2.67 7.60 11.29
N MET A 15 2.84 7.23 10.01
CA MET A 15 3.45 8.11 9.01
C MET A 15 2.64 9.38 8.78
N ARG A 16 1.31 9.30 8.83
CA ARG A 16 0.42 10.43 8.56
C ARG A 16 0.26 11.36 9.78
N ASN A 17 0.12 10.78 10.98
CA ASN A 17 -0.21 11.53 12.20
C ASN A 17 1.03 11.95 12.98
N LEU A 18 2.00 11.04 13.16
CA LEU A 18 3.22 11.32 13.93
C LEU A 18 4.30 11.98 13.07
N LYS A 19 4.23 11.80 11.74
CA LYS A 19 5.17 12.33 10.75
C LYS A 19 6.64 12.03 11.08
N PRO A 20 6.99 10.78 11.44
CA PRO A 20 8.37 10.41 11.67
C PRO A 20 9.14 10.40 10.35
N VAL A 21 10.47 10.50 10.45
CA VAL A 21 11.37 10.39 9.28
C VAL A 21 11.69 8.94 8.92
N ALA A 22 11.36 7.98 9.78
CA ALA A 22 11.53 6.55 9.56
C ALA A 22 10.53 5.74 10.41
N TRP A 23 10.18 4.56 9.92
CA TRP A 23 9.36 3.57 10.63
C TRP A 23 10.09 2.23 10.63
N ILE A 24 10.27 1.62 11.80
CA ILE A 24 11.12 0.44 11.98
C ILE A 24 10.26 -0.69 12.52
N TYR A 25 10.22 -1.82 11.79
CA TYR A 25 9.52 -3.01 12.27
C TYR A 25 10.35 -3.73 13.32
N TRP A 26 9.68 -4.33 14.31
CA TRP A 26 10.36 -5.00 15.43
C TRP A 26 11.13 -6.25 14.97
N GLN A 27 10.43 -7.32 14.59
CA GLN A 27 11.09 -8.55 14.14
C GLN A 27 10.52 -9.06 12.82
N VAL A 28 11.36 -9.12 11.79
CA VAL A 28 10.98 -9.60 10.45
C VAL A 28 10.91 -11.13 10.41
N ILE A 29 11.77 -11.83 11.16
CA ILE A 29 11.87 -13.29 11.16
C ILE A 29 11.47 -13.81 12.54
N GLU A 30 10.62 -14.84 12.57
CA GLU A 30 10.15 -15.50 13.80
C GLU A 30 10.55 -16.98 13.80
N HIS A 31 10.85 -17.54 14.98
CA HIS A 31 11.09 -18.98 15.12
C HIS A 31 9.79 -19.76 15.13
N THR A 32 9.42 -20.37 14.01
CA THR A 32 8.12 -21.04 13.85
C THR A 32 8.31 -22.41 13.18
N PRO A 33 8.96 -23.37 13.87
CA PRO A 33 9.32 -24.67 13.30
C PRO A 33 8.10 -25.53 12.91
N TYR A 34 6.92 -25.20 13.44
CA TYR A 34 5.65 -25.88 13.17
C TYR A 34 4.64 -25.00 12.42
N GLY A 35 5.09 -23.90 11.82
CA GLY A 35 4.22 -22.90 11.20
C GLY A 35 3.64 -21.89 12.20
N ASN A 36 2.80 -20.97 11.69
CA ASN A 36 2.21 -19.90 12.49
C ASN A 36 1.14 -20.43 13.45
N ASP A 37 1.32 -20.19 14.76
CA ASP A 37 0.37 -20.61 15.80
C ASP A 37 -0.74 -19.57 16.09
N GLY A 38 -0.72 -18.44 15.37
CA GLY A 38 -1.65 -17.32 15.50
C GLY A 38 -1.19 -16.24 16.49
N SER A 39 -0.08 -16.45 17.20
CA SER A 39 0.50 -15.48 18.14
C SER A 39 1.81 -14.86 17.66
N ASP A 40 2.28 -15.25 16.47
CA ASP A 40 3.53 -14.77 15.88
C ASP A 40 3.38 -13.40 15.19
N TRP A 41 4.39 -12.54 15.37
CA TRP A 41 4.43 -11.20 14.76
C TRP A 41 5.44 -11.10 13.62
N GLY A 42 6.29 -12.11 13.43
CA GLY A 42 7.21 -12.15 12.30
C GLY A 42 6.52 -12.15 10.94
N LEU A 43 7.19 -11.53 9.97
CA LEU A 43 6.77 -11.49 8.58
C LEU A 43 7.18 -12.76 7.82
N ILE A 44 8.25 -13.42 8.28
CA ILE A 44 8.79 -14.66 7.75
C ILE A 44 8.95 -15.65 8.91
N GLY A 45 8.28 -16.79 8.84
CA GLY A 45 8.49 -17.90 9.76
C GLY A 45 9.67 -18.76 9.33
N ALA A 46 10.53 -19.15 10.27
CA ALA A 46 11.68 -20.02 10.01
C ALA A 46 11.96 -20.98 11.18
N ASP A 47 12.60 -22.11 10.90
CA ASP A 47 13.18 -22.96 11.92
C ASP A 47 14.65 -22.56 12.16
N PHE A 48 14.95 -21.97 13.31
CA PHE A 48 16.30 -21.52 13.66
C PHE A 48 17.26 -22.68 13.95
N ARG A 49 16.72 -23.89 14.12
CA ARG A 49 17.48 -25.11 14.45
C ARG A 49 17.60 -26.03 13.24
N ASN A 50 16.84 -25.79 12.17
CA ASN A 50 16.88 -26.61 10.96
C ASN A 50 16.79 -25.75 9.69
N SER A 51 17.93 -25.55 9.04
CA SER A 51 18.04 -24.78 7.80
C SER A 51 17.42 -25.45 6.57
N THR A 52 16.91 -26.68 6.69
CA THR A 52 16.22 -27.37 5.59
C THR A 52 14.72 -27.13 5.60
N THR A 53 14.16 -26.59 6.69
CA THR A 53 12.76 -26.20 6.77
C THR A 53 12.51 -24.99 5.87
N SER A 54 11.53 -25.09 4.98
CA SER A 54 11.13 -24.00 4.10
C SER A 54 10.65 -22.78 4.90
N LEU A 55 10.96 -21.58 4.41
CA LEU A 55 10.48 -20.33 4.99
C LEU A 55 8.97 -20.17 4.77
N ASP A 56 8.26 -19.73 5.81
CA ASP A 56 6.86 -19.32 5.75
C ASP A 56 6.79 -17.81 5.46
N ILE A 57 6.73 -17.42 4.19
CA ILE A 57 6.61 -16.01 3.80
C ILE A 57 5.13 -15.59 3.89
N ARG A 58 4.82 -14.75 4.87
CA ARG A 58 3.44 -14.38 5.22
C ARG A 58 2.95 -13.18 4.41
N LEU A 59 1.63 -12.99 4.34
CA LEU A 59 1.06 -11.82 3.66
C LEU A 59 1.53 -10.48 4.24
N SER A 60 1.79 -10.42 5.54
CA SER A 60 2.35 -9.22 6.20
C SER A 60 3.74 -8.86 5.69
N PHE A 61 4.55 -9.83 5.23
CA PHE A 61 5.79 -9.54 4.51
C PHE A 61 5.53 -8.75 3.24
N TYR A 62 4.55 -9.19 2.44
CA TYR A 62 4.19 -8.49 1.21
C TYR A 62 3.55 -7.13 1.49
N GLY A 63 2.71 -7.01 2.52
CA GLY A 63 2.18 -5.72 2.99
C GLY A 63 3.28 -4.74 3.35
N PHE A 64 4.27 -5.17 4.14
CA PHE A 64 5.43 -4.35 4.49
C PHE A 64 6.32 -4.04 3.27
N ALA A 65 6.45 -4.99 2.36
CA ALA A 65 7.21 -4.82 1.12
C ALA A 65 6.60 -3.77 0.19
N GLN A 66 5.28 -3.57 0.21
CA GLN A 66 4.64 -2.48 -0.54
C GLN A 66 5.28 -1.14 -0.13
N TYR A 67 5.34 -0.80 1.16
CA TYR A 67 5.91 0.47 1.61
C TYR A 67 7.42 0.56 1.36
N THR A 68 8.17 -0.47 1.77
CA THR A 68 9.65 -0.41 1.79
C THR A 68 10.29 -0.52 0.40
N LYS A 69 9.61 -1.13 -0.58
CA LYS A 69 10.09 -1.15 -1.98
C LYS A 69 9.85 0.16 -2.71
N PHE A 70 8.74 0.84 -2.44
CA PHE A 70 8.31 1.98 -3.26
C PHE A 70 8.53 3.36 -2.59
N ILE A 71 8.60 3.44 -1.26
CA ILE A 71 9.08 4.64 -0.56
C ILE A 71 10.57 4.46 -0.28
N ARG A 72 11.42 5.21 -1.01
CA ARG A 72 12.87 5.17 -0.84
C ARG A 72 13.35 6.32 0.05
N PRO A 73 14.54 6.23 0.69
CA PRO A 73 15.10 7.34 1.43
C PRO A 73 15.12 8.63 0.58
N GLY A 74 14.70 9.74 1.18
CA GLY A 74 14.58 11.05 0.50
C GLY A 74 13.17 11.38 -0.02
N TYR A 75 12.26 10.41 -0.07
CA TYR A 75 10.85 10.68 -0.37
C TYR A 75 10.22 11.54 0.74
N GLN A 76 9.36 12.48 0.34
CA GLN A 76 8.55 13.29 1.22
C GLN A 76 7.14 12.70 1.32
N ILE A 77 6.67 12.44 2.54
CA ILE A 77 5.26 12.13 2.76
C ILE A 77 4.45 13.40 2.56
N ILE A 78 3.45 13.34 1.70
CA ILE A 78 2.57 14.47 1.37
C ILE A 78 1.15 14.20 1.85
N SER A 79 0.39 15.27 2.11
CA SER A 79 -0.99 15.15 2.58
C SER A 79 -1.91 14.59 1.50
N SER A 80 -2.71 13.60 1.87
CA SER A 80 -3.92 13.18 1.14
C SER A 80 -5.15 13.62 1.92
N ASN A 81 -6.25 13.96 1.24
CA ASN A 81 -7.55 14.23 1.87
C ASN A 81 -8.35 12.94 2.19
N ASP A 82 -7.83 11.78 1.80
CA ASP A 82 -8.35 10.47 2.16
C ASP A 82 -7.58 9.90 3.36
N ASN A 83 -8.31 9.39 4.37
CA ASN A 83 -7.70 8.83 5.58
C ASN A 83 -7.10 7.46 5.34
N ASP A 84 -7.55 6.76 4.30
CA ASP A 84 -7.09 5.41 3.97
C ASP A 84 -5.93 5.43 2.95
N THR A 85 -5.39 6.61 2.67
CA THR A 85 -4.31 6.81 1.68
C THR A 85 -3.08 7.48 2.26
N LEU A 86 -1.92 6.84 2.07
CA LEU A 86 -0.60 7.41 2.28
C LEU A 86 0.01 7.80 0.92
N ALA A 87 0.52 9.03 0.82
CA ALA A 87 1.14 9.53 -0.39
C ALA A 87 2.60 9.94 -0.12
N ALA A 88 3.49 9.56 -1.02
CA ALA A 88 4.91 9.88 -0.95
C ALA A 88 5.40 10.39 -2.31
N PHE A 89 6.21 11.45 -2.29
CA PHE A 89 6.72 12.09 -3.48
C PHE A 89 8.24 12.25 -3.41
N ASP A 90 8.93 11.93 -4.50
CA ASP A 90 10.33 12.29 -4.69
C ASP A 90 10.46 13.34 -5.78
N ALA A 91 10.95 14.51 -5.41
CA ALA A 91 11.14 15.63 -6.32
C ALA A 91 12.26 15.36 -7.34
N ASN A 92 13.25 14.53 -7.00
CA ASN A 92 14.39 14.25 -7.87
C ASN A 92 13.99 13.35 -9.04
N SER A 93 13.38 12.21 -8.75
CA SER A 93 12.89 11.28 -9.77
C SER A 93 11.53 11.68 -10.35
N LYS A 94 10.85 12.67 -9.75
CA LYS A 94 9.48 13.09 -10.09
C LYS A 94 8.50 11.92 -10.00
N THR A 95 8.66 11.11 -8.97
CA THR A 95 7.85 9.92 -8.74
C THR A 95 6.85 10.18 -7.63
N LEU A 96 5.57 9.94 -7.92
CA LEU A 96 4.50 9.92 -6.92
C LEU A 96 4.13 8.46 -6.63
N VAL A 97 4.11 8.10 -5.35
CA VAL A 97 3.65 6.80 -4.87
C VAL A 97 2.45 6.99 -3.97
N LEU A 98 1.39 6.24 -4.26
CA LEU A 98 0.14 6.23 -3.49
C LEU A 98 -0.11 4.82 -2.95
N PHE A 99 -0.38 4.72 -1.65
CA PHE A 99 -0.81 3.49 -0.99
C PHE A 99 -2.23 3.69 -0.49
N ASN A 100 -3.15 2.83 -0.91
CA ASN A 100 -4.51 2.81 -0.37
C ASN A 100 -4.77 1.48 0.33
N ILE A 101 -5.26 1.57 1.56
CA ILE A 101 -5.70 0.43 2.36
C ILE A 101 -7.21 0.40 2.33
N ASN A 102 -7.80 -0.50 1.56
CA ASN A 102 -9.25 -0.58 1.50
C ASN A 102 -9.79 -1.62 2.49
N ILE A 103 -10.21 -1.14 3.66
CA ILE A 103 -10.77 -1.96 4.73
C ILE A 103 -12.28 -2.19 4.60
N CYS A 104 -12.96 -1.55 3.63
CA CYS A 104 -14.41 -1.66 3.42
C CYS A 104 -14.77 -2.06 1.98
N SER A 105 -15.90 -2.75 1.80
CA SER A 105 -16.47 -2.92 0.46
C SER A 105 -17.10 -1.61 0.02
N SER A 106 -16.47 -0.88 -0.91
CA SER A 106 -17.15 0.24 -1.57
C SER A 106 -17.90 -0.26 -2.81
N THR A 107 -18.98 0.42 -3.18
CA THR A 107 -19.74 0.25 -4.43
C THR A 107 -19.68 1.58 -5.19
N ALA A 108 -19.41 1.59 -6.51
CA ALA A 108 -19.54 2.82 -7.31
C ALA A 108 -20.62 2.71 -8.35
N TYR A 109 -21.32 3.82 -8.49
CA TYR A 109 -22.25 4.11 -9.56
C TYR A 109 -21.79 5.40 -10.22
N ARG A 110 -21.74 5.43 -11.55
CA ARG A 110 -21.39 6.61 -12.34
C ARG A 110 -22.58 7.10 -13.13
N THR A 111 -22.78 8.41 -13.10
CA THR A 111 -23.66 9.12 -14.03
C THR A 111 -22.83 10.09 -14.85
N SER A 112 -22.94 10.04 -16.18
CA SER A 112 -22.14 10.89 -17.07
C SER A 112 -22.92 11.25 -18.35
N LYS A 113 -22.45 12.31 -19.04
CA LYS A 113 -23.01 12.78 -20.32
C LYS A 113 -22.91 11.77 -21.46
N ASN A 114 -22.18 10.66 -21.27
CA ASN A 114 -22.01 9.59 -22.24
C ASN A 114 -23.06 8.47 -22.06
N ASN A 115 -24.28 8.84 -21.65
CA ASN A 115 -25.38 7.91 -21.42
C ASN A 115 -25.10 6.86 -20.32
N GLU A 116 -24.32 7.24 -19.30
CA GLU A 116 -24.19 6.45 -18.08
C GLU A 116 -25.17 7.00 -17.06
N THR A 117 -26.14 6.19 -16.63
CA THR A 117 -27.13 6.55 -15.59
C THR A 117 -27.05 5.52 -14.49
N LEU A 118 -26.50 5.90 -13.32
CA LEU A 118 -26.25 4.99 -12.20
C LEU A 118 -25.58 3.67 -12.62
N LYS A 119 -24.62 3.75 -13.54
CA LYS A 119 -23.96 2.56 -14.08
C LYS A 119 -23.07 1.97 -13.00
N PHE A 120 -23.34 0.73 -12.60
CA PHE A 120 -22.47 -0.01 -11.69
C PHE A 120 -21.09 -0.21 -12.32
N LEU A 121 -20.04 0.12 -11.57
CA LEU A 121 -18.66 0.04 -12.04
C LEU A 121 -17.89 -1.05 -11.28
N PRO A 122 -17.81 -2.28 -11.84
CA PRO A 122 -17.18 -3.42 -11.15
C PRO A 122 -15.65 -3.32 -11.10
N ASN A 123 -15.03 -2.66 -12.06
CA ASN A 123 -13.59 -2.40 -12.10
C ASN A 123 -13.36 -1.11 -12.88
N ILE A 124 -12.80 -0.11 -12.21
CA ILE A 124 -12.32 1.09 -12.89
C ILE A 124 -10.81 1.03 -12.73
N GLY A 125 -10.10 1.03 -13.84
CA GLY A 125 -8.65 0.95 -13.85
C GLY A 125 -8.13 1.64 -15.09
N ASN A 126 -8.64 2.86 -15.35
CA ASN A 126 -8.19 3.68 -16.46
C ASN A 126 -7.72 5.03 -15.90
N ILE A 127 -6.54 5.45 -16.35
CA ILE A 127 -6.10 6.84 -16.24
C ILE A 127 -6.63 7.55 -17.49
N THR A 128 -7.53 8.52 -17.31
CA THR A 128 -8.07 9.33 -18.39
C THR A 128 -7.88 10.80 -18.02
N ASP A 129 -7.29 11.61 -18.90
CA ASP A 129 -7.00 13.03 -18.67
C ASP A 129 -6.20 13.31 -17.37
N GLY A 130 -5.28 12.41 -17.01
CA GLY A 130 -4.49 12.52 -15.78
C GLY A 130 -5.24 12.13 -14.49
N ILE A 131 -6.49 11.68 -14.59
CA ILE A 131 -7.30 11.22 -13.46
C ILE A 131 -7.25 9.69 -13.41
N LEU A 132 -6.60 9.13 -12.38
CA LEU A 132 -6.76 7.72 -12.02
C LEU A 132 -8.12 7.54 -11.34
N THR A 133 -9.02 6.76 -11.95
CA THR A 133 -10.20 6.25 -11.24
C THR A 133 -9.99 4.77 -10.96
N TYR A 134 -9.86 4.39 -9.68
CA TYR A 134 -9.68 3.00 -9.28
C TYR A 134 -10.56 2.56 -8.12
N ARG A 135 -11.01 1.30 -8.17
CA ARG A 135 -11.72 0.61 -7.10
C ARG A 135 -10.83 -0.50 -6.56
N SER A 136 -10.28 -0.30 -5.36
CA SER A 136 -9.53 -1.35 -4.67
C SER A 136 -10.47 -2.44 -4.15
N PRO A 137 -10.15 -3.74 -4.33
CA PRO A 137 -10.92 -4.80 -3.69
C PRO A 137 -10.98 -4.63 -2.18
N ALA A 138 -12.06 -5.09 -1.55
CA ALA A 138 -12.16 -5.09 -0.08
C ALA A 138 -11.05 -5.96 0.52
N HIS A 139 -10.52 -5.55 1.67
CA HIS A 139 -9.43 -6.20 2.38
C HIS A 139 -8.14 -6.29 1.55
N SER A 140 -7.75 -5.19 0.90
CA SER A 140 -6.55 -5.17 0.07
C SER A 140 -5.72 -3.91 0.25
N ILE A 141 -4.43 -4.03 -0.08
CA ILE A 141 -3.47 -2.94 -0.14
C ILE A 141 -3.11 -2.78 -1.61
N THR A 142 -3.31 -1.58 -2.15
CA THR A 142 -2.94 -1.26 -3.53
C THR A 142 -1.91 -0.14 -3.55
N THR A 143 -0.84 -0.34 -4.32
CA THR A 143 0.21 0.65 -4.54
C THR A 143 0.22 1.10 -5.99
N TRP A 144 0.21 2.41 -6.22
CA TRP A 144 0.43 3.00 -7.54
C TRP A 144 1.72 3.80 -7.53
N VAL A 145 2.48 3.68 -8.61
CA VAL A 145 3.73 4.42 -8.84
C VAL A 145 3.57 5.16 -10.16
N PHE A 146 3.66 6.49 -10.13
CA PHE A 146 3.56 7.34 -11.31
C PHE A 146 4.89 8.05 -11.55
N SER A 147 5.37 8.01 -12.79
CA SER A 147 6.43 8.89 -13.28
C SER A 147 5.80 10.12 -13.92
N LEU A 148 6.11 11.32 -13.42
CA LEU A 148 5.58 12.55 -13.99
C LEU A 148 6.46 13.02 -15.16
N ALA A 149 5.85 13.28 -16.32
CA ALA A 149 6.54 13.91 -17.43
C ALA A 149 6.95 15.34 -17.08
N THR A 150 8.09 15.79 -17.59
CA THR A 150 8.52 17.19 -17.48
C THR A 150 7.49 18.09 -18.16
N ALA A 151 6.75 18.89 -17.40
CA ALA A 151 6.01 20.00 -17.98
C ALA A 151 7.03 21.02 -18.49
N ASN A 152 7.19 21.12 -19.80
CA ASN A 152 7.86 22.26 -20.41
C ASN A 152 6.92 23.45 -20.25
N PHE A 153 7.09 24.21 -19.16
CA PHE A 153 6.52 25.54 -19.07
C PHE A 153 7.37 26.45 -19.96
N THR A 154 6.99 26.60 -21.22
CA THR A 154 7.37 27.78 -21.99
C THR A 154 6.66 28.98 -21.36
N GLN A 155 7.46 29.91 -20.86
CA GLN A 155 7.03 31.25 -20.44
C GLN A 155 6.53 32.04 -21.65
#